data_AF-A0A7J7KUW9-F1
#
_entry.id   AF-A0A7J7KUW9-F1
#
_cell.length_a   1.000
_cell.length_b   1.000
_cell.length_c   1.000
_cell.angle_alpha   90.00
_cell.angle_beta   90.00
_cell.angle_gamma   90.00
#
_symmetry.space_group_name_H-M   'P 1'
#
loop_
_entity.id
_entity.type
_entity.pdbx_description
1 polymer ?
#
loop_
_entity_poly.entity_id
_entity_poly.type
_entity_poly.pdbx_seq_one_letter_code
_entity_poly.pdbx_strand_id
1 'polypeptide(L)' 'MIYAKFHSKSGERIKYHKSSSVWPGIKFVEPINKPFIRWIIGNGKKINLWRDTWATCTPLREHIDL' A
#
# COMPACT_ATOMS: atom_id res chain seq x y z
N MET A 1 2.28 -2.77 -8.79
CA MET A 1 2.53 -1.54 -8.00
C MET A 1 3.89 -0.86 -8.27
N ILE A 2 4.94 -1.59 -8.67
CA ILE A 2 6.29 -1.02 -8.92
C ILE A 2 6.33 -0.17 -10.21
N TYR A 3 5.62 -0.58 -11.26
CA TYR A 3 5.62 0.11 -12.58
C TYR A 3 5.16 1.58 -12.53
N ALA A 4 4.12 1.89 -11.74
CA ALA A 4 3.56 3.24 -11.67
C ALA A 4 4.51 4.27 -11.03
N LYS A 5 5.47 3.84 -10.20
CA LYS A 5 6.43 4.76 -9.57
C LYS A 5 7.46 5.31 -10.54
N PHE A 6 7.77 4.57 -11.61
CA PHE A 6 8.85 4.90 -12.53
C PHE A 6 8.38 5.50 -13.85
N HIS A 7 7.07 5.71 -14.04
CA HIS A 7 6.52 6.32 -15.24
C HIS A 7 5.78 7.62 -14.92
N SER A 8 5.83 8.59 -15.84
CA SER A 8 5.08 9.85 -15.79
C SER A 8 3.59 9.59 -16.04
N LYS A 9 2.75 10.62 -15.85
CA LYS A 9 1.33 10.55 -16.25
C LYS A 9 1.14 10.30 -17.75
N SER A 10 2.13 10.66 -18.58
CA SER A 10 2.16 10.38 -20.02
C SER A 10 2.76 9.00 -20.37
N GLY A 11 3.15 8.20 -19.38
CA GLY A 11 3.70 6.85 -19.60
C GLY A 11 5.22 6.82 -19.87
N GLU A 12 5.91 7.95 -19.82
CA GLU A 12 7.36 8.00 -20.03
C GLU A 12 8.13 7.59 -18.76
N ARG A 13 9.22 6.83 -18.92
CA ARG A 13 10.05 6.43 -17.79
C ARG A 13 10.79 7.64 -17.19
N ILE A 14 10.60 7.88 -15.90
CA ILE A 14 11.21 8.99 -15.15
C ILE A 14 12.71 8.75 -15.06
N LYS A 15 13.52 9.66 -15.61
CA LYS A 15 14.99 9.54 -15.69
C LYS A 15 15.74 10.17 -14.51
N TYR A 16 15.05 10.92 -13.64
CA TYR A 16 15.66 11.60 -12.48
C TYR A 16 15.27 10.92 -11.16
N HIS A 17 16.10 11.12 -10.12
CA HIS A 17 15.78 10.67 -8.78
C HIS A 17 14.57 11.44 -8.23
N LYS A 18 13.44 10.75 -8.04
CA LYS A 18 12.30 11.30 -7.29
C LYS A 18 12.56 11.15 -5.79
N SER A 19 13.35 12.06 -5.22
CA SER A 19 13.31 12.31 -3.77
C SER A 19 11.99 13.00 -3.47
N SER A 20 11.15 12.39 -2.63
CA SER A 20 10.06 13.15 -2.02
C SER A 20 10.59 13.81 -0.76
N SER A 21 10.36 15.11 -0.61
CA SER A 21 10.64 15.87 0.61
C SER A 21 9.74 15.45 1.77
N VAL A 22 8.65 14.72 1.48
CA VAL A 22 7.66 14.25 2.46
C VAL A 22 8.13 12.96 3.15
N TRP A 23 8.78 12.03 2.44
CA TRP A 23 9.23 10.75 3.02
C TRP A 23 10.23 10.90 4.18
N PRO A 24 11.20 11.83 4.15
CA PRO A 24 12.05 12.11 5.31
C PRO A 24 11.25 12.52 6.54
N GLY A 25 10.25 13.40 6.39
CA GLY A 25 9.38 13.82 7.48
C GLY A 25 8.56 12.65 8.04
N ILE A 26 7.99 11.81 7.16
CA ILE A 26 7.25 10.60 7.56
C ILE A 26 8.17 9.62 8.31
N LYS A 27 9.39 9.38 7.84
CA LYS A 27 10.36 8.52 8.53
C LYS A 27 10.74 9.04 9.92
N PHE A 28 10.85 10.36 10.06
CA PHE A 28 11.13 10.99 11.35
C PHE A 28 10.02 10.73 12.37
N VAL A 29 8.75 10.82 11.95
CA VAL A 29 7.58 10.61 12.83
C VAL A 29 7.13 9.16 12.93
N GLU A 30 7.59 8.27 12.04
CA GLU A 30 7.23 6.85 12.02
C GLU A 30 7.38 6.17 13.39
N PRO A 31 8.53 6.21 14.09
CA PRO A 31 8.68 5.48 15.35
C PRO A 31 7.70 5.96 16.44
N ILE A 32 7.30 7.23 16.42
CA ILE A 32 6.35 7.82 17.36
C ILE A 32 4.92 7.37 17.03
N ASN A 33 4.58 7.35 15.74
CA ASN A 33 3.22 7.09 15.28
C ASN A 33 2.93 5.60 15.04
N LYS A 34 3.95 4.76 14.90
CA LYS A 34 3.84 3.33 14.59
C LYS A 34 2.91 2.56 15.54
N PRO A 35 2.90 2.81 16.87
CA PRO A 35 1.94 2.17 17.79
C PRO A 35 0.48 2.56 17.54
N PHE A 36 0.24 3.71 16.89
CA PHE A 36 -1.10 4.29 16.68
C PHE A 36 -1.61 4.10 15.25
N ILE A 37 -0.74 3.73 14.31
CA ILE A 37 -1.11 3.46 12.92
C ILE A 37 -1.54 2.00 12.79
N ARG A 38 -2.71 1.77 12.19
CA ARG A 38 -3.19 0.44 11.81
C ARG A 38 -3.53 0.42 10.32
N TRP A 39 -3.29 -0.73 9.70
CA TRP A 39 -3.76 -0.99 8.34
C TRP A 39 -5.27 -1.14 8.35
N ILE A 40 -5.95 -0.41 7.48
CA ILE A 40 -7.38 -0.58 7.25
C ILE A 40 -7.53 -1.64 6.17
N ILE A 41 -8.17 -2.76 6.54
CA ILE A 41 -8.51 -3.85 5.62
C ILE A 41 -9.96 -3.65 5.19
N GLY A 42 -10.22 -3.84 3.89
CA GLY A 42 -11.55 -3.66 3.31
C GLY A 42 -12.07 -2.24 3.51
N ASN A 43 -13.28 -2.10 4.03
CA ASN A 43 -13.94 -0.80 4.26
C ASN A 43 -13.76 -0.25 5.69
N GLY A 44 -12.97 -0.92 6.53
CA GLY A 44 -12.72 -0.53 7.92
C GLY A 44 -13.91 -0.62 8.88
N LYS A 45 -15.13 -0.90 8.41
CA LYS A 45 -16.33 -1.08 9.25
C LYS A 45 -16.49 -2.52 9.70
N LYS A 46 -16.11 -3.47 8.85
CA LYS A 46 -16.14 -4.92 9.13
C LYS A 46 -14.93 -5.56 8.48
N ILE A 47 -14.31 -6.50 9.18
CA ILE A 47 -13.18 -7.28 8.69
C ILE A 47 -13.72 -8.68 8.33
N ASN A 48 -13.46 -9.14 7.12
CA ASN A 48 -13.78 -10.49 6.65
C ASN A 48 -12.53 -11.15 6.09
N LEU A 49 -12.03 -12.17 6.77
CA LEU A 49 -10.81 -12.88 6.36
C LEU A 49 -10.90 -13.43 4.93
N TRP A 50 -12.06 -13.96 4.54
CA TRP A 50 -12.26 -14.69 3.29
C TRP A 50 -12.59 -13.79 2.10
N ARG A 51 -13.21 -12.64 2.36
CA ARG A 51 -13.75 -11.73 1.34
C ARG A 51 -12.96 -10.45 1.19
N ASP A 52 -12.23 -10.01 2.21
CA ASP A 52 -11.38 -8.85 2.07
C ASP A 52 -10.08 -9.22 1.36
N THR A 53 -9.51 -8.24 0.68
CA THR A 53 -8.23 -8.36 0.02
C THR A 53 -7.13 -8.01 1.02
N TRP A 54 -6.52 -9.03 1.63
CA TRP A 54 -5.50 -8.87 2.66
C TRP A 54 -4.10 -8.68 2.06
N ALA A 55 -3.53 -9.76 1.53
CA ALA A 55 -2.15 -9.83 1.04
C ALA A 55 -2.04 -9.94 -0.49
N THR A 56 -3.15 -10.20 -1.15
CA THR A 56 -3.27 -10.49 -2.59
C THR A 56 -4.03 -9.36 -3.29
N CYS A 57 -4.34 -9.50 -4.58
CA CYS A 57 -5.27 -8.60 -5.28
C CYS A 57 -6.73 -9.10 -5.23
N THR A 58 -6.91 -10.36 -4.87
CA THR A 58 -8.16 -11.12 -4.84
C THR A 58 -8.38 -11.71 -3.44
N PRO A 59 -9.62 -11.90 -2.98
CA PRO A 59 -9.88 -12.47 -1.65
C PRO A 59 -9.26 -13.86 -1.44
N LEU A 60 -8.89 -14.19 -0.20
CA LEU A 60 -8.20 -15.46 0.13
C LEU A 60 -8.97 -16.71 -0.29
N ARG A 61 -10.31 -16.67 -0.28
CA ARG A 61 -11.17 -17.79 -0.71
C ARG A 61 -10.94 -18.21 -2.18
N GLU A 62 -10.35 -17.35 -3.00
CA GLU A 62 -10.08 -17.64 -4.42
C GLU A 62 -8.73 -18.34 -4.62
N HIS A 63 -7.96 -18.49 -3.54
CA HIS A 63 -6.65 -19.13 -3.54
C HIS A 63 -6.61 -20.43 -2.74
N ILE A 64 -7.73 -20.82 -2.13
CA ILE A 64 -7.83 -22.02 -1.31
C ILE A 64 -9.04 -22.79 -1.85
N ASP A 65 -8.77 -23.95 -2.45
CA ASP A 65 -9.82 -24.90 -2.81
C ASP A 65 -10.31 -25.57 -1.51
N LEU A 66 -11.50 -25.20 -1.07
CA LEU A 66 -12.26 -25.85 0.01
C LEU A 66 -13.48 -26.57 -0.57
#